data_AF-A0A933GGJ6-F1
#
_entry.id   AF-A0A933GGJ6-F1
#
_cell.length_a   1.000
_cell.length_b   1.000
_cell.length_c   1.000
_cell.angle_alpha   90.00
_cell.angle_beta   90.00
_cell.angle_gamma   90.00
#
_symmetry.space_group_name_H-M   'P 1'
#
loop_
_entity.id
_entity.type
_entity.pdbx_description
1 polymer ?
#
loop_
_entity_poly.entity_id
_entity_poly.type
_entity_poly.pdbx_seq_one_letter_code
_entity_poly.pdbx_strand_id
1 'polypeptide(L)' 'MDLETLRKRIEAALADRRRRVVDAEDLIPAAVLLLLTNRGGPHVLFAQRTERVAHHKGQYSCP' A
#
# COMPACT_ATOMS: atom_id res chain seq x y z
N MET A 1 -12.39 1.91 -16.92
CA MET A 1 -11.61 3.07 -16.44
C MET A 1 -10.18 2.84 -16.87
N ASP A 2 -9.51 3.80 -17.50
CA ASP A 2 -8.08 3.68 -17.84
C ASP A 2 -7.19 4.06 -16.64
N LEU A 3 -5.88 3.83 -16.77
CA LEU A 3 -4.91 4.07 -15.69
C LEU A 3 -4.82 5.56 -15.32
N GLU A 4 -4.97 6.45 -16.30
CA GLU A 4 -4.86 7.89 -16.09
C GLU A 4 -6.06 8.46 -15.32
N THR A 5 -7.26 7.98 -15.63
CA THR A 5 -8.48 8.27 -14.89
C THR A 5 -8.38 7.75 -13.46
N LEU A 6 -7.85 6.54 -13.28
CA LEU A 6 -7.60 5.97 -11.96
C LEU A 6 -6.61 6.84 -11.16
N ARG A 7 -5.48 7.24 -11.78
CA ARG A 7 -4.47 8.14 -11.18
C ARG A 7 -5.10 9.43 -10.68
N LYS A 8 -5.88 10.13 -11.52
CA LYS A 8 -6.55 11.38 -11.16
C LYS A 8 -7.49 11.22 -9.96
N ARG A 9 -8.25 10.11 -9.90
CA ARG A 9 -9.13 9.82 -8.76
C ARG A 9 -8.35 9.57 -7.47
N ILE A 10 -7.22 8.87 -7.56
CA ILE A 10 -6.34 8.63 -6.41
C ILE A 10 -5.75 9.96 -5.92
N GLU A 11 -5.25 10.80 -6.82
CA GLU A 11 -4.70 12.11 -6.46
C GLU A 11 -5.73 13.00 -5.77
N ALA A 12 -6.96 13.06 -6.29
CA ALA A 12 -8.05 13.78 -5.64
C ALA A 12 -8.35 13.23 -4.23
N ALA A 13 -8.43 11.91 -4.08
CA ALA A 13 -8.67 11.29 -2.78
C ALA A 13 -7.52 11.53 -1.78
N LEU A 14 -6.27 11.57 -2.26
CA LEU A 14 -5.10 11.82 -1.42
C LEU A 14 -4.91 13.30 -1.07
N ALA A 15 -5.37 14.22 -1.93
CA ALA A 15 -5.29 15.66 -1.67
C ALA A 15 -6.08 16.07 -0.42
N ASP A 16 -7.24 15.45 -0.19
CA ASP A 16 -8.09 15.71 0.98
C ASP A 16 -7.67 14.92 2.23
N ARG A 17 -6.67 14.04 2.11
CA ARG A 17 -6.23 13.21 3.24
C ARG A 17 -5.48 14.05 4.27
N ARG A 18 -6.07 14.19 5.45
CA ARG A 18 -5.36 14.70 6.63
C ARG A 18 -4.28 13.71 7.06
N ARG A 19 -3.01 14.15 7.07
CA ARG A 19 -1.89 13.34 7.56
C ARG A 19 -2.07 13.09 9.05
N ARG A 20 -2.26 11.82 9.42
CA ARG A 20 -2.19 11.36 10.81
C ARG A 20 -0.78 10.86 11.09
N VAL A 21 -0.18 11.39 12.14
CA VAL A 21 1.10 10.92 12.69
C VAL A 21 0.79 10.25 14.02
N VAL A 22 1.39 9.09 14.24
CA VAL A 22 1.46 8.47 15.56
C VAL A 22 2.90 8.68 16.01
N ASP A 23 3.07 9.56 16.99
CA ASP A 23 4.37 9.83 17.61
C ASP A 23 4.43 9.01 18.90
N ALA A 24 5.18 7.92 18.87
CA ALA A 24 5.26 6.94 19.94
C ALA A 24 6.70 6.44 20.00
N GLU A 25 7.42 6.85 21.05
CA GLU A 25 8.85 6.60 21.23
C GLU A 25 9.19 5.11 21.39
N ASP A 26 8.21 4.30 21.78
CA ASP A 26 8.31 2.85 21.97
C ASP A 26 8.05 2.03 20.70
N LEU A 27 7.70 2.67 19.58
CA LEU A 27 7.41 2.02 18.31
C LEU A 27 8.54 2.22 17.29
N ILE A 28 8.78 1.19 16.46
CA ILE A 28 9.72 1.27 15.33
C ILE A 28 8.98 1.80 14.10
N PRO A 29 9.46 2.89 13.46
CA PRO A 29 8.87 3.38 12.22
C PRO A 29 8.95 2.35 11.10
N ALA A 30 7.83 2.14 10.41
CA ALA A 30 7.75 1.30 9.23
C ALA A 30 6.89 1.98 8.16
N ALA A 31 7.25 1.77 6.90
CA ALA A 31 6.48 2.22 5.74
C ALA A 31 6.31 1.06 4.77
N VAL A 32 5.18 1.06 4.08
CA VAL A 32 4.88 0.10 3.02
C VAL A 32 4.39 0.85 1.78
N LEU A 33 4.55 0.23 0.62
CA LEU A 33 4.11 0.73 -0.65
C LEU A 33 2.76 0.11 -1.04
N LEU A 34 1.76 0.95 -1.31
CA LEU A 34 0.50 0.53 -1.91
C LEU A 34 0.59 0.63 -3.43
N LEU A 35 0.79 -0.52 -4.08
CA LEU A 35 0.86 -0.62 -5.53
C LEU A 35 -0.54 -0.78 -6.12
N LEU A 36 -0.94 0.18 -6.97
CA LEU A 36 -2.23 0.19 -7.65
C LEU A 36 -2.03 -0.08 -9.14
N THR A 37 -2.81 -1.02 -9.68
CA THR A 37 -2.77 -1.39 -11.11
C THR A 37 -4.15 -1.31 -11.73
N ASN A 38 -4.21 -1.22 -13.06
CA ASN A 38 -5.45 -1.22 -13.81
C ASN A 38 -5.46 -2.29 -14.91
N ARG A 39 -5.88 -3.51 -14.56
CA ARG A 39 -6.00 -4.67 -15.47
C ARG A 39 -7.44 -5.14 -15.50
N GLY A 40 -8.26 -4.57 -16.39
CA GLY A 40 -9.72 -4.80 -16.41
C GLY A 40 -10.46 -4.10 -15.26
N GLY A 41 -9.76 -3.30 -14.44
CA GLY A 41 -10.28 -2.61 -13.27
C GLY A 41 -9.17 -2.27 -12.27
N PRO A 42 -9.45 -1.45 -11.24
CA PRO A 42 -8.48 -1.11 -10.21
C PRO A 42 -8.18 -2.29 -9.28
N HIS A 43 -6.91 -2.58 -9.05
CA HIS A 43 -6.46 -3.65 -8.16
C HIS A 43 -5.31 -3.17 -7.26
N VAL A 44 -5.24 -3.71 -6.05
CA VAL A 44 -4.10 -3.56 -5.13
C VAL A 44 -3.20 -4.79 -5.25
N LEU A 45 -1.90 -4.59 -5.42
CA LEU A 45 -0.93 -5.69 -5.47
C LEU A 45 -0.39 -6.00 -4.06
N PHE A 46 -0.43 -7.28 -3.69
CA PHE A 46 0.20 -7.82 -2.49
C PHE A 46 1.34 -8.77 -2.87
N ALA A 47 2.36 -8.87 -2.02
CA ALA A 47 3.42 -9.86 -2.13
C ALA A 47 3.19 -10.96 -1.09
N GLN A 48 3.35 -12.22 -1.49
CA GLN A 48 3.39 -13.33 -0.53
C GLN A 48 4.82 -13.49 -0.01
N ARG A 49 4.99 -13.47 1.32
CA ARG A 49 6.29 -13.65 1.95
C ARG A 49 6.73 -15.10 1.83
N THR A 50 7.98 -15.31 1.43
CA THR A 50 8.54 -16.66 1.25
C THR A 50 8.74 -17.36 2.60
N GLU A 51 8.95 -18.67 2.58
CA GLU A 51 9.26 -19.44 3.80
C GLU A 51 10.65 -19.14 4.38
N ARG A 52 11.48 -18.38 3.66
CA ARG A 52 12.87 -18.06 4.02
C ARG A 52 13.01 -16.80 4.86
N VAL A 53 11.97 -15.97 4.97
CA VAL A 53 12.04 -14.75 5.80
C VAL A 53 11.90 -15.10 7.29
N ALA A 54 12.51 -14.31 8.17
CA ALA A 54 12.49 -14.56 9.61
C ALA A 54 11.08 -14.48 10.23
N HIS A 55 10.22 -13.60 9.71
CA HIS A 55 8.89 -13.31 10.26
C HIS A 55 7.79 -13.29 9.19
N HIS A 56 6.58 -13.66 9.61
CA HIS A 56 5.34 -13.61 8.80
C HIS A 56 5.40 -14.45 7.51
N LYS A 57 6.02 -15.64 7.58
CA LYS A 57 6.13 -16.58 6.45
C LYS A 57 4.76 -16.94 5.87
N GLY A 58 4.67 -17.03 4.56
CA GLY A 58 3.45 -17.39 3.83
C GLY A 58 2.36 -16.31 3.81
N GLN A 59 2.49 -15.23 4.58
CA GLN A 59 1.48 -14.16 4.65
C GLN A 59 1.58 -13.22 3.44
N TYR A 60 0.44 -12.65 3.05
CA TYR A 60 0.38 -11.57 2.07
C TYR A 60 0.61 -10.22 2.76
N SER A 61 1.55 -9.45 2.23
CA SER A 61 1.91 -8.12 2.75
C SER A 61 1.96 -7.09 1.64
N CYS A 62 1.77 -5.82 1.99
CA CYS A 62 2.20 -4.73 1.14
C CYS A 62 3.75 -4.73 1.10
N PRO A 63 4.38 -4.51 -0.07
CA PRO A 63 5.83 -4.35 -0.16
C PRO A 63 6.38 -3.26 0.76
#